data_AF-A0A537LQK6-F1
#
_entry.id   AF-A0A537LQK6-F1
#
_cell.length_a   1.000
_cell.length_b   1.000
_cell.length_c   1.000
_cell.angle_alpha   90.00
_cell.angle_beta   90.00
_cell.angle_gamma   90.00
#
_symmetry.space_group_name_H-M   'P 1'
#
loop_
_entity.id
_entity.type
_entity.pdbx_description
1 polymer ?
#
loop_
_entity_poly.entity_id
_entity_poly.type
_entity_poly.pdbx_seq_one_letter_code
_entity_poly.pdbx_strand_id
1 'polypeptide(L)'
;MNRAVTTLVLVLLAAGIARAQVPVKERQFVYGINAFAWEGYAGSLSARPAHTIYVLAGHRSIVSARETLVYFWPITGEYRADWSGLNASVAGALEVFQAGRAVTVLPRQSYVIQYPNGPDSGPAVLYVGEEAEHRYRAFLEARDRYRDATAQYLEARRRYLEALDKAAAARQRGVTATLPPAPDEPEPFQLFSSEVHDGFLINLPAGRYTVRVRAPDGQIVEGSQRSLVAFSHRREAVGFTIVPQTRWTVPERADEPASTIYARPDQVLYFQPFAAREYNELAYAHLTNPQSAEGRSDGWRWEYTQSLGGSRLQVTGASGAETITSRPYRVEQKTGEALGYEVIERQAGQTADFTGFKIQVVGTMQVALLDASGRPVPGSKRIVRVPHLGPAWPLGIVPLLPLTLGAAIVARRREQLGRTPPPREG
;
A
#
# COMPACT_ATOMS: atom_id res chain seq x y z
N MET A 1 35.19 -54.16 -8.66
CA MET A 1 35.06 -52.70 -8.44
C MET A 1 33.63 -52.41 -8.03
N ASN A 2 33.43 -51.99 -6.77
CA ASN A 2 32.13 -51.98 -6.12
C ASN A 2 31.20 -50.93 -6.71
N ARG A 3 30.00 -51.35 -7.14
CA ARG A 3 28.92 -50.46 -7.60
C ARG A 3 28.62 -49.34 -6.61
N ALA A 4 28.82 -49.58 -5.31
CA ALA A 4 28.68 -48.57 -4.27
C ALA A 4 29.68 -47.41 -4.38
N VAL A 5 30.91 -47.67 -4.83
CA VAL A 5 31.94 -46.63 -5.03
C VAL A 5 31.62 -45.81 -6.28
N THR A 6 31.13 -46.46 -7.34
CA THR A 6 30.71 -45.78 -8.57
C THR A 6 29.51 -44.86 -8.33
N THR A 7 28.52 -45.30 -7.54
CA THR A 7 27.35 -44.47 -7.18
C THR A 7 27.73 -43.29 -6.29
N LEU A 8 28.65 -43.48 -5.34
CA LEU A 8 29.12 -42.39 -4.47
C LEU A 8 29.89 -41.32 -5.26
N VAL A 9 30.72 -41.72 -6.22
CA VAL A 9 31.45 -40.80 -7.11
C VAL A 9 30.48 -40.05 -8.04
N LEU A 10 29.42 -40.69 -8.52
CA LEU A 10 28.38 -40.03 -9.33
C LEU A 10 27.54 -39.02 -8.53
N VAL A 11 27.25 -39.31 -7.25
CA VAL A 11 26.54 -38.36 -6.36
C VAL A 11 27.44 -37.18 -5.96
N LEU A 12 28.74 -37.42 -5.77
CA LEU A 12 29.72 -36.35 -5.49
C LEU A 12 30.05 -35.51 -6.73
N LEU A 13 29.94 -36.06 -7.95
CA LEU A 13 30.05 -35.31 -9.21
C LEU A 13 28.76 -34.54 -9.55
N ALA A 14 27.59 -35.01 -9.09
CA ALA A 14 26.30 -34.32 -9.22
C ALA A 14 26.06 -33.25 -8.14
N ALA A 15 26.86 -33.23 -7.07
CA ALA A 15 27.01 -32.09 -6.18
C ALA A 15 27.84 -30.99 -6.88
N GLY A 16 27.42 -30.62 -8.09
CA GLY A 16 27.84 -29.38 -8.73
C GLY A 16 27.50 -28.27 -7.76
N ILE A 17 28.55 -27.61 -7.28
CA ILE A 17 28.47 -26.48 -6.38
C ILE A 17 27.53 -25.48 -7.05
N ALA A 18 26.28 -25.40 -6.59
CA ALA A 18 25.37 -24.33 -6.91
C ALA A 18 25.97 -23.06 -6.29
N ARG A 19 27.02 -22.53 -6.91
CA ARG A 19 27.51 -21.20 -6.60
C ARG A 19 26.41 -20.27 -7.07
N ALA A 20 25.81 -19.56 -6.13
CA ALA A 20 24.98 -18.41 -6.43
C ALA A 20 25.75 -17.56 -7.45
N GLN A 21 25.30 -17.57 -8.70
CA GLN A 21 25.96 -16.86 -9.78
C GLN A 21 25.86 -15.38 -9.46
N VAL A 22 26.97 -14.76 -9.07
CA VAL A 22 27.00 -13.31 -8.80
C VAL A 22 26.57 -12.63 -10.10
N PRO A 23 25.48 -11.82 -10.09
CA PRO A 23 25.02 -11.17 -11.30
C PRO A 23 26.12 -10.33 -11.92
N VAL A 24 26.23 -10.37 -13.25
CA VAL A 24 27.15 -9.48 -13.96
C VAL A 24 26.67 -8.05 -13.74
N LYS A 25 27.56 -7.22 -13.21
CA LYS A 25 27.33 -5.80 -12.92
C LYS A 25 27.98 -4.96 -13.99
N GLU A 26 27.21 -4.05 -14.58
CA GLU A 26 27.66 -3.13 -15.61
C GLU A 26 27.56 -1.69 -15.13
N ARG A 27 28.60 -0.90 -15.38
CA ARG A 27 28.56 0.53 -15.09
C ARG A 27 27.64 1.23 -16.10
N GLN A 28 26.62 1.93 -15.61
CA GLN A 28 25.62 2.59 -16.44
C GLN A 28 25.22 3.96 -15.88
N PHE A 29 24.88 4.88 -16.79
CA PHE A 29 24.05 6.04 -16.46
C PHE A 29 22.62 5.56 -16.15
N VAL A 30 22.08 6.03 -15.02
CA VAL A 30 20.72 5.78 -14.62
C VAL A 30 20.06 7.05 -14.10
N TYR A 31 18.73 7.09 -14.18
CA TYR A 31 17.96 7.98 -13.32
C TYR A 31 17.47 7.20 -12.10
N GLY A 32 17.90 7.61 -10.91
CA GLY A 32 17.20 7.27 -9.68
C GLY A 32 15.92 8.11 -9.59
N ILE A 33 14.80 7.50 -9.27
CA ILE A 33 13.48 8.14 -9.30
C ILE A 33 12.87 8.02 -7.91
N ASN A 34 12.44 9.15 -7.34
CA ASN A 34 11.55 9.18 -6.18
C ASN A 34 10.26 9.87 -6.66
N ALA A 35 9.32 9.07 -7.15
CA ALA A 35 8.06 9.56 -7.69
C ALA A 35 7.06 9.77 -6.56
N PHE A 36 6.38 10.91 -6.54
CA PHE A 36 5.27 11.12 -5.61
C PHE A 36 4.14 10.13 -5.90
N ALA A 37 3.71 9.43 -4.85
CA ALA A 37 2.51 8.61 -4.80
C ALA A 37 1.71 9.02 -3.55
N TRP A 38 0.43 8.66 -3.47
CA TRP A 38 -0.38 9.10 -2.32
C TRP A 38 0.04 8.48 -0.98
N GLU A 39 0.70 7.33 -1.02
CA GLU A 39 1.28 6.66 0.16
C GLU A 39 2.65 7.25 0.55
N GLY A 40 3.27 8.09 -0.30
CA GLY A 40 4.59 8.69 -0.04
C GLY A 40 5.42 8.87 -1.30
N TYR A 41 6.65 8.38 -1.29
CA TYR A 41 7.54 8.43 -2.45
C TYR A 41 7.94 7.01 -2.87
N ALA A 42 7.64 6.66 -4.12
CA ALA A 42 8.02 5.41 -4.72
C ALA A 42 9.44 5.53 -5.29
N GLY A 43 10.38 4.80 -4.68
CA GLY A 43 11.76 4.69 -5.14
C GLY A 43 11.87 3.68 -6.29
N SER A 44 12.38 4.12 -7.44
CA SER A 44 12.64 3.25 -8.60
C SER A 44 13.84 3.74 -9.40
N LEU A 45 14.13 3.08 -10.53
CA LEU A 45 15.24 3.44 -11.40
C LEU A 45 14.86 3.28 -12.88
N SER A 46 15.44 4.12 -13.73
CA SER A 46 15.44 3.96 -15.18
C SER A 46 16.88 3.76 -15.67
N ALA A 47 17.27 2.48 -15.81
CA ALA A 47 18.55 2.05 -16.35
C ALA A 47 18.47 1.82 -17.87
N ARG A 48 19.48 1.18 -18.48
CA ARG A 48 19.34 0.60 -19.83
C ARG A 48 18.79 -0.84 -19.69
N PRO A 49 17.83 -1.27 -20.55
CA PRO A 49 17.17 -0.52 -21.61
C PRO A 49 16.33 0.65 -21.06
N ALA A 50 16.25 1.73 -21.82
CA ALA A 50 15.64 2.98 -21.36
C ALA A 50 14.14 2.84 -21.09
N HIS A 51 13.76 2.83 -19.81
CA HIS A 51 12.35 2.85 -19.40
C HIS A 51 11.80 4.29 -19.34
N THR A 52 10.54 4.46 -19.72
CA THR A 52 9.83 5.74 -19.61
C THR A 52 9.60 6.08 -18.14
N ILE A 53 9.92 7.31 -17.75
CA ILE A 53 9.70 7.80 -16.39
C ILE A 53 8.25 8.29 -16.28
N TYR A 54 7.51 7.81 -15.29
CA TYR A 54 6.15 8.28 -15.01
C TYR A 54 6.14 9.09 -13.72
N VAL A 55 5.42 10.21 -13.72
CA VAL A 55 5.24 11.08 -12.55
C VAL A 55 3.80 11.59 -12.50
N LEU A 56 3.29 11.88 -11.29
CA LEU A 56 2.00 12.54 -11.13
C LEU A 56 2.11 14.03 -11.45
N ALA A 57 1.26 14.52 -12.34
CA ALA A 57 1.22 15.91 -12.75
C ALA A 57 0.80 16.82 -11.58
N GLY A 58 1.47 17.97 -11.43
CA GLY A 58 1.20 18.91 -10.33
C GLY A 58 1.75 18.49 -8.98
N HIS A 59 2.42 17.34 -8.89
CA HIS A 59 3.07 16.84 -7.68
C HIS A 59 4.59 16.77 -7.87
N ARG A 60 5.32 17.10 -6.80
CA ARG A 60 6.78 17.14 -6.80
C ARG A 60 7.34 15.72 -6.77
N SER A 61 8.07 15.34 -7.81
CA SER A 61 8.87 14.11 -7.86
C SER A 61 10.35 14.47 -8.03
N ILE A 62 11.26 13.59 -7.61
CA ILE A 62 12.69 13.78 -7.83
C ILE A 62 13.20 12.77 -8.84
N VAL A 63 14.00 13.26 -9.78
CA VAL A 63 14.78 12.43 -10.69
C VAL A 63 16.24 12.79 -10.53
N SER A 64 17.09 11.81 -10.20
CA SER A 64 18.51 12.00 -9.89
C SER A 64 19.36 11.32 -10.95
N ALA A 65 20.16 12.11 -11.67
CA ALA A 65 21.13 11.56 -12.62
C ALA A 65 22.32 10.96 -11.85
N ARG A 66 22.56 9.66 -12.08
CA ARG A 66 23.57 8.88 -11.38
C ARG A 66 24.35 8.03 -12.36
N GLU A 67 25.57 7.71 -11.98
CA GLU A 67 26.31 6.59 -12.52
C GLU A 67 26.45 5.52 -11.43
N THR A 68 26.07 4.29 -11.76
CA THR A 68 26.03 3.16 -10.82
C THR A 68 26.33 1.84 -11.53
N LEU A 69 26.46 0.77 -10.75
CA LEU A 69 26.52 -0.59 -11.25
C LEU A 69 25.10 -1.15 -11.35
N VAL A 70 24.70 -1.61 -12.53
CA VAL A 70 23.38 -2.19 -12.81
C VAL A 70 23.55 -3.68 -13.12
N TYR A 71 22.63 -4.50 -12.60
CA TYR A 71 22.59 -5.92 -12.91
C TYR A 71 21.15 -6.39 -13.08
N PHE A 72 20.96 -7.42 -13.90
CA PHE A 72 19.66 -8.07 -14.04
C PHE A 72 19.45 -9.07 -12.88
N TRP A 73 18.28 -9.00 -12.24
CA TRP A 73 17.87 -9.91 -11.18
C TRP A 73 16.85 -10.94 -11.71
N PRO A 74 17.26 -12.20 -11.97
CA PRO A 74 16.42 -13.16 -12.67
C PRO A 74 15.13 -13.53 -11.94
N ILE A 75 15.10 -13.44 -10.61
CA ILE A 75 13.92 -13.83 -9.81
C ILE A 75 12.77 -12.85 -10.02
N THR A 76 13.06 -11.55 -10.10
CA THR A 76 12.02 -10.52 -10.34
C THR A 76 11.92 -10.11 -11.81
N GLY A 77 12.89 -10.49 -12.64
CA GLY A 77 12.93 -10.11 -14.06
C GLY A 77 13.26 -8.63 -14.27
N GLU A 78 13.99 -8.00 -13.34
CA GLU A 78 14.21 -6.55 -13.32
C GLU A 78 15.69 -6.19 -13.22
N TYR A 79 16.06 -5.04 -13.77
CA TYR A 79 17.35 -4.41 -13.53
C TYR A 79 17.35 -3.73 -12.17
N ARG A 80 18.38 -4.02 -11.37
CA ARG A 80 18.65 -3.46 -10.05
C ARG A 80 19.94 -2.64 -10.09
N ALA A 81 19.99 -1.59 -9.29
CA ALA A 81 21.20 -0.81 -9.09
C ALA A 81 21.89 -1.22 -7.79
N ASP A 82 23.20 -1.36 -7.85
CA ASP A 82 24.10 -1.56 -6.72
C ASP A 82 24.61 -0.20 -6.24
N TRP A 83 23.74 0.51 -5.52
CA TRP A 83 24.02 1.83 -4.97
C TRP A 83 25.14 1.83 -3.91
N SER A 84 25.44 0.69 -3.28
CA SER A 84 26.54 0.59 -2.32
C SER A 84 27.88 0.37 -3.02
N GLY A 85 27.90 -0.31 -4.17
CA GLY A 85 29.10 -0.47 -5.00
C GLY A 85 29.51 0.81 -5.72
N LEU A 86 28.56 1.51 -6.35
CA LEU A 86 28.81 2.79 -7.03
C LEU A 86 27.54 3.65 -7.01
N ASN A 87 27.64 4.89 -6.55
CA ASN A 87 26.54 5.85 -6.59
C ASN A 87 27.09 7.27 -6.82
N ALA A 88 27.65 7.49 -8.01
CA ALA A 88 28.25 8.77 -8.36
C ALA A 88 27.20 9.72 -8.93
N SER A 89 27.13 10.94 -8.41
CA SER A 89 26.26 11.98 -8.98
C SER A 89 26.81 12.49 -10.31
N VAL A 90 25.94 12.61 -11.30
CA VAL A 90 26.28 13.19 -12.61
C VAL A 90 25.96 14.68 -12.60
N ALA A 91 26.98 15.50 -12.84
CA ALA A 91 26.84 16.96 -12.87
C ALA A 91 26.07 17.44 -14.12
N GLY A 92 25.39 18.58 -13.98
CA GLY A 92 24.67 19.22 -15.09
C GLY A 92 23.29 19.73 -14.69
N ALA A 93 22.54 20.15 -15.70
CA ALA A 93 21.14 20.54 -15.59
C ALA A 93 20.26 19.60 -16.41
N LEU A 94 19.03 19.38 -15.96
CA LEU A 94 18.07 18.56 -16.69
C LEU A 94 17.29 19.44 -17.66
N GLU A 95 17.50 19.22 -18.96
CA GLU A 95 16.69 19.85 -19.99
C GLU A 95 15.42 19.05 -20.20
N VAL A 96 14.28 19.73 -20.22
CA VAL A 96 12.95 19.13 -20.46
C VAL A 96 12.41 19.67 -21.78
N PHE A 97 12.00 18.76 -22.65
CA PHE A 97 11.45 19.05 -23.97
C PHE A 97 10.02 18.55 -24.08
N GLN A 98 9.17 19.32 -24.76
CA GLN A 98 7.84 18.90 -25.18
C GLN A 98 7.70 19.15 -26.68
N ALA A 99 7.31 18.13 -27.44
CA ALA A 99 7.23 18.20 -28.90
C ALA A 99 8.49 18.79 -29.57
N GLY A 100 9.68 18.41 -29.07
CA GLY A 100 10.98 18.86 -29.59
C GLY A 100 11.42 20.26 -29.17
N ARG A 101 10.58 21.03 -28.45
CA ARG A 101 10.94 22.37 -27.94
C ARG A 101 11.32 22.29 -26.47
N ALA A 102 12.41 22.95 -26.09
CA ALA A 102 12.79 23.07 -24.68
C ALA A 102 11.72 23.88 -23.94
N VAL A 103 11.10 23.28 -22.92
CA VAL A 103 10.06 23.92 -22.11
C VAL A 103 10.59 24.39 -20.76
N THR A 104 11.61 23.74 -20.22
CA THR A 104 12.28 24.18 -18.99
C THR A 104 13.66 23.54 -18.86
N VAL A 105 14.52 24.15 -18.04
CA VAL A 105 15.80 23.61 -17.61
C VAL A 105 15.81 23.61 -16.09
N LEU A 106 15.95 22.43 -15.50
CA LEU A 106 15.85 22.25 -14.06
C LEU A 106 17.25 22.19 -13.45
N PRO A 107 17.59 23.12 -12.53
CA PRO A 107 18.82 23.02 -11.78
C PRO A 107 18.73 21.87 -10.78
N ARG A 108 19.89 21.38 -10.42
CA ARG A 108 20.03 20.38 -9.37
C ARG A 108 19.81 21.01 -8.00
N GLN A 109 19.11 20.31 -7.13
CA GLN A 109 18.79 20.76 -5.77
C GLN A 109 19.05 19.64 -4.76
N SER A 110 19.54 20.01 -3.58
CA SER A 110 19.57 19.10 -2.42
C SER A 110 18.15 18.71 -2.03
N TYR A 111 17.95 17.49 -1.53
CA TYR A 111 16.69 17.04 -0.99
C TYR A 111 16.89 15.97 0.09
N VAL A 112 15.89 15.86 0.96
CA VAL A 112 15.72 14.73 1.88
C VAL A 112 14.27 14.29 1.89
N ILE A 113 14.07 12.99 2.09
CA ILE A 113 12.75 12.40 2.32
C ILE A 113 12.71 11.94 3.78
N GLN A 114 11.76 12.48 4.53
CA GLN A 114 11.57 12.15 5.94
C GLN A 114 10.25 11.42 6.17
N TYR A 115 10.29 10.47 7.08
CA TYR A 115 9.16 9.64 7.49
C TYR A 115 8.92 9.92 8.98
N PRO A 116 7.99 10.84 9.32
CA PRO A 116 7.83 11.33 10.69
C PRO A 116 7.55 10.24 11.73
N ASN A 117 6.81 9.20 11.36
CA ASN A 117 6.50 8.08 12.25
C ASN A 117 7.20 6.77 11.83
N GLY A 118 8.24 6.87 10.98
CA GLY A 118 9.00 5.73 10.47
C GLY A 118 8.58 5.28 9.06
N PRO A 119 9.43 4.51 8.36
CA PRO A 119 9.24 4.15 6.94
C PRO A 119 7.93 3.40 6.65
N ASP A 120 7.47 2.59 7.60
CA ASP A 120 6.26 1.76 7.47
C ASP A 120 5.01 2.45 8.07
N SER A 121 5.10 3.73 8.42
CA SER A 121 4.10 4.40 9.26
C SER A 121 3.85 5.84 8.82
N GLY A 122 2.91 5.97 7.88
CA GLY A 122 2.40 7.26 7.41
C GLY A 122 3.17 7.86 6.23
N PRO A 123 2.71 9.01 5.71
CA PRO A 123 3.23 9.57 4.47
C PRO A 123 4.63 10.18 4.66
N ALA A 124 5.48 9.96 3.68
CA ALA A 124 6.78 10.60 3.58
C ALA A 124 6.67 12.08 3.15
N VAL A 125 7.57 12.92 3.65
CA VAL A 125 7.64 14.36 3.34
C VAL A 125 8.96 14.67 2.64
N LEU A 126 8.86 15.37 1.50
CA LEU A 126 10.01 15.83 0.73
C LEU A 126 10.37 17.27 1.12
N TYR A 127 11.61 17.47 1.54
CA TYR A 127 12.22 18.79 1.73
C TYR A 127 13.29 19.00 0.66
N VAL A 128 13.44 20.24 0.18
CA VAL A 128 14.34 20.60 -0.92
C VAL A 128 15.16 21.85 -0.59
N GLY A 129 16.34 21.98 -1.20
CA GLY A 129 17.24 23.12 -1.01
C GLY A 129 17.76 23.23 0.42
N GLU A 130 17.87 24.46 0.92
CA GLU A 130 18.38 24.74 2.28
C GLU A 130 17.54 24.09 3.38
N GLU A 131 16.22 23.96 3.17
CA GLU A 131 15.34 23.28 4.13
C GLU A 131 15.67 21.79 4.24
N ALA A 132 16.17 21.15 3.17
CA ALA A 132 16.60 19.76 3.24
C ALA A 132 17.80 19.59 4.18
N GLU A 133 18.80 20.48 4.07
CA GLU A 133 19.99 20.49 4.91
C GLU A 133 19.63 20.78 6.38
N HIS A 134 18.71 21.73 6.59
CA HIS A 134 18.22 22.07 7.92
C HIS A 134 17.48 20.89 8.57
N ARG A 135 16.58 20.23 7.83
CA ARG A 135 15.82 19.06 8.31
C ARG A 135 16.70 17.87 8.60
N TYR A 136 17.74 17.64 7.79
CA TYR A 136 18.68 16.56 8.02
C TYR A 136 19.51 16.80 9.29
N ARG A 137 20.03 18.02 9.49
CA ARG A 137 20.74 18.37 10.73
C ARG A 137 19.87 18.21 11.97
N ALA A 138 18.63 18.71 11.91
CA ALA A 138 17.67 18.54 13.01
C ALA A 138 17.39 17.05 13.31
N PHE A 139 17.33 16.20 12.29
CA PHE A 139 17.21 14.74 12.45
C PHE A 139 18.42 14.14 13.17
N LEU A 140 19.65 14.48 12.77
CA LEU A 140 20.87 14.01 13.43
C LEU A 140 20.92 14.42 14.91
N GLU A 141 20.61 15.69 15.20
CA GLU A 141 20.55 16.21 16.56
C GLU A 141 19.48 15.53 17.42
N ALA A 142 18.31 15.22 16.84
CA ALA A 142 17.25 14.50 17.54
C ALA A 142 17.64 13.05 17.83
N ARG A 143 18.28 12.38 16.87
CA ARG A 143 18.81 11.02 17.03
C ARG A 143 19.87 10.95 18.13
N ASP A 144 20.80 11.89 18.16
CA ASP A 144 21.85 11.93 19.17
C ASP A 144 21.28 12.21 20.56
N ARG A 145 20.32 13.13 20.69
CA ARG A 145 19.58 13.36 21.94
C ARG A 145 18.88 12.10 22.44
N TYR A 146 18.20 11.36 21.57
CA TYR A 146 17.54 10.11 21.94
C TYR A 146 18.54 9.03 22.38
N ARG A 147 19.67 8.90 21.67
CA ARG A 147 20.75 7.98 22.06
C ARG A 147 21.25 8.31 23.47
N ASP A 148 21.50 9.59 23.75
CA ASP A 148 22.02 10.03 25.04
C ASP A 148 20.97 9.83 26.17
N ALA A 149 19.69 10.11 25.91
CA ALA A 149 18.59 9.84 26.84
C ALA A 149 18.43 8.33 27.12
N THR A 150 18.56 7.50 26.09
CA THR A 150 18.51 6.03 26.22
C THR A 150 19.68 5.53 27.08
N ALA A 151 20.89 6.06 26.89
CA ALA A 151 22.04 5.71 27.72
C ALA A 151 21.81 6.07 29.19
N GLN A 152 21.24 7.25 29.46
CA GLN A 152 20.89 7.69 30.82
C GLN A 152 19.81 6.79 31.44
N TYR A 153 18.76 6.45 30.68
CA TYR A 153 17.69 5.54 31.13
C TYR A 153 18.24 4.15 31.47
N LEU A 154 19.06 3.56 30.61
CA LEU A 154 19.64 2.23 30.85
C LEU A 154 20.51 2.21 32.11
N GLU A 155 21.28 3.27 32.36
CA GLU A 155 22.07 3.42 33.59
C GLU A 155 21.18 3.58 34.82
N ALA A 156 20.15 4.43 34.75
CA ALA A 156 19.20 4.61 35.85
C ALA A 156 18.42 3.30 36.14
N ARG A 157 18.07 2.55 35.10
CA ARG A 157 17.38 1.25 35.20
C ARG A 157 18.25 0.20 35.86
N ARG A 158 19.55 0.16 35.53
CA ARG A 158 20.54 -0.69 36.21
C ARG A 158 20.56 -0.42 37.71
N ARG A 159 20.70 0.85 38.11
CA ARG A 159 20.71 1.27 39.52
C ARG A 159 19.40 0.96 40.24
N TYR A 160 18.26 1.14 39.56
CA TYR A 160 16.96 0.79 40.08
C TYR A 160 16.83 -0.72 40.35
N LEU A 161 17.27 -1.57 39.42
CA LEU A 161 17.27 -3.04 39.60
C LEU A 161 18.19 -3.47 40.75
N GLU A 162 19.38 -2.89 40.86
CA GLU A 162 20.27 -3.15 42.00
C GLU A 162 19.66 -2.73 43.34
N ALA A 163 18.95 -1.59 43.38
CA ALA A 163 18.23 -1.14 44.57
C ALA A 163 17.06 -2.08 44.91
N LEU A 164 16.36 -2.61 43.90
CA LEU A 164 15.28 -3.58 44.06
C LEU A 164 15.79 -4.89 44.68
N ASP A 165 16.91 -5.41 44.18
CA ASP A 165 17.53 -6.63 44.71
C ASP A 165 17.99 -6.44 46.17
N LYS A 166 18.63 -5.31 46.48
CA LYS A 166 19.04 -4.97 47.85
C LYS A 166 17.84 -4.81 48.79
N ALA A 167 16.78 -4.15 48.33
CA ALA A 167 15.55 -3.98 49.10
C ALA A 167 14.85 -5.32 49.35
N ALA A 168 14.82 -6.22 48.36
CA ALA A 168 14.29 -7.57 48.51
C ALA A 168 15.08 -8.37 49.57
N ALA A 169 16.42 -8.33 49.53
CA ALA A 169 17.29 -9.00 50.51
C ALA A 169 17.18 -8.38 51.92
N ALA A 170 16.95 -7.07 52.05
CA ALA A 170 16.69 -6.43 53.33
C ALA A 170 15.33 -6.83 53.92
N ARG A 171 14.30 -6.91 53.07
CA ARG A 171 12.94 -7.30 53.46
C ARG A 171 12.87 -8.75 53.93
N GLN A 172 13.63 -9.66 53.32
CA GLN A 172 13.79 -11.04 53.80
C GLN A 172 14.38 -11.12 55.22
N ARG A 173 15.18 -10.12 55.61
CA ARG A 173 15.77 -9.98 56.95
C ARG A 173 14.89 -9.15 57.90
N GLY A 174 13.65 -8.86 57.54
CA GLY A 174 12.71 -8.11 58.36
C GLY A 174 12.94 -6.59 58.40
N VAL A 175 13.81 -6.06 57.53
CA VAL A 175 14.12 -4.62 57.47
C VAL A 175 13.28 -3.95 56.38
N THR A 176 12.60 -2.85 56.71
CA THR A 176 11.90 -2.03 55.73
C THR A 176 12.90 -1.26 54.85
N ALA A 177 12.80 -1.41 53.54
CA ALA A 177 13.64 -0.71 52.57
C ALA A 177 12.79 0.19 51.67
N THR A 178 13.26 1.41 51.42
CA THR A 178 12.65 2.37 50.50
C THR A 178 13.28 2.23 49.12
N LEU A 179 12.45 2.11 48.08
CA LEU A 179 12.90 1.98 46.70
C LEU A 179 12.88 3.36 46.00
N PRO A 180 13.88 3.71 45.17
CA PRO A 180 13.76 4.86 44.28
C PRO A 180 12.61 4.67 43.29
N PRO A 181 12.05 5.75 42.70
CA PRO A 181 11.09 5.61 41.62
C PRO A 181 11.72 4.88 40.42
N ALA A 182 10.91 4.11 39.69
CA ALA A 182 11.34 3.54 38.44
C ALA A 182 11.71 4.66 37.45
N PRO A 183 12.82 4.54 36.70
CA PRO A 183 13.19 5.56 35.74
C PRO A 183 12.21 5.56 34.57
N ASP A 184 11.89 6.76 34.08
CA ASP A 184 11.03 6.92 32.91
C ASP A 184 11.79 6.53 31.63
N GLU A 185 11.15 5.69 30.82
CA GLU A 185 11.68 5.30 29.51
C GLU A 185 11.53 6.49 28.53
N PRO A 186 12.58 6.84 27.77
CA PRO A 186 12.48 7.90 26.77
C PRO A 186 11.45 7.54 25.69
N GLU A 187 10.72 8.54 25.19
CA GLU A 187 9.79 8.33 24.07
C GLU A 187 10.52 7.74 22.86
N PRO A 188 9.95 6.70 22.20
CA PRO A 188 10.59 6.08 21.04
C PRO A 188 10.89 7.07 19.93
N PHE A 189 12.12 7.06 19.43
CA PHE A 189 12.51 7.87 18.28
C PHE A 189 12.02 7.23 16.96
N GLN A 190 10.91 7.75 16.44
CA GLN A 190 10.25 7.20 15.23
C GLN A 190 10.70 7.86 13.92
N LEU A 191 11.18 9.10 13.98
CA LEU A 191 11.55 9.87 12.79
C LEU A 191 12.67 9.15 12.03
N PHE A 192 12.45 8.89 10.74
CA PHE A 192 13.47 8.42 9.82
C PHE A 192 13.73 9.47 8.73
N SER A 193 14.98 9.60 8.29
CA SER A 193 15.38 10.51 7.21
C SER A 193 16.33 9.80 6.27
N SER A 194 16.17 10.03 4.96
CA SER A 194 17.25 9.80 4.02
C SER A 194 18.46 10.69 4.37
N GLU A 195 19.62 10.32 3.84
CA GLU A 195 20.73 11.27 3.72
C GLU A 195 20.36 12.41 2.76
N VAL A 196 21.17 13.48 2.78
CA VAL A 196 21.04 14.54 1.80
C VAL A 196 21.51 14.03 0.45
N HIS A 197 20.59 14.06 -0.50
CA HIS A 197 20.85 13.70 -1.88
C HIS A 197 20.61 14.91 -2.77
N ASP A 198 21.06 14.83 -4.01
CA ASP A 198 20.88 15.86 -5.02
C ASP A 198 20.09 15.30 -6.20
N GLY A 199 19.22 16.11 -6.81
CA GLY A 199 18.38 15.69 -7.92
C GLY A 199 17.66 16.84 -8.60
N PHE A 200 16.82 16.51 -9.58
CA PHE A 200 16.01 17.45 -10.33
C PHE A 200 14.56 17.35 -9.87
N LEU A 201 14.00 18.49 -9.45
CA LEU A 201 12.61 18.58 -9.02
C LEU A 201 11.67 18.61 -10.22
N ILE A 202 11.00 17.50 -10.50
CA ILE A 202 9.99 17.39 -11.54
C ILE A 202 8.65 17.81 -10.96
N ASN A 203 8.08 18.88 -11.50
CA ASN A 203 6.70 19.27 -11.29
C ASN A 203 6.15 19.85 -12.60
N LEU A 204 5.67 18.97 -13.47
CA LEU A 204 5.25 19.31 -14.82
C LEU A 204 3.73 19.16 -14.96
N PRO A 205 3.08 19.96 -15.82
CA PRO A 205 1.71 19.71 -16.24
C PRO A 205 1.57 18.34 -16.92
N ALA A 206 0.35 17.80 -16.96
CA ALA A 206 0.10 16.55 -17.65
C ALA A 206 0.53 16.62 -19.13
N GLY A 207 1.29 15.63 -19.58
CA GLY A 207 1.89 15.64 -20.91
C GLY A 207 2.99 14.60 -21.10
N ARG A 208 3.45 14.48 -22.35
CA ARG A 208 4.59 13.65 -22.73
C ARG A 208 5.79 14.55 -23.00
N TYR A 209 6.92 14.18 -22.42
CA TYR A 209 8.15 14.94 -22.44
C TYR A 209 9.34 14.05 -22.81
N THR A 210 10.43 14.70 -23.19
CA THR A 210 11.75 14.09 -23.27
C THR A 210 12.67 14.84 -22.34
N VAL A 211 13.46 14.12 -21.55
CA VAL A 211 14.44 14.71 -20.64
C VAL A 211 15.85 14.24 -21.00
N ARG A 212 16.85 15.10 -20.78
CA ARG A 212 18.27 14.76 -20.92
C ARG A 212 19.12 15.64 -20.02
N VAL A 213 20.30 15.17 -19.64
CA VAL A 213 21.24 15.96 -18.84
C VAL A 213 22.21 16.68 -19.77
N ARG A 214 22.32 18.00 -19.60
CA ARG A 214 23.41 18.79 -20.18
C ARG A 214 24.48 19.03 -19.12
N ALA A 215 25.68 18.57 -19.41
CA ALA A 215 26.84 18.75 -18.54
C ALA A 215 27.30 20.24 -18.51
N PRO A 216 28.09 20.65 -17.50
CA PRO A 216 28.58 22.03 -17.39
C PRO A 216 29.41 22.51 -18.58
N ASP A 217 30.05 21.59 -19.32
CA ASP A 217 30.81 21.87 -20.55
C ASP A 217 29.92 22.08 -21.79
N GLY A 218 28.59 22.00 -21.61
CA GLY A 218 27.59 22.16 -22.66
C GLY A 218 27.27 20.88 -23.43
N GLN A 219 27.98 19.77 -23.21
CA GLN A 219 27.73 18.50 -23.88
C GLN A 219 26.51 17.77 -23.30
N ILE A 220 25.87 16.93 -24.11
CA ILE A 220 24.80 16.05 -23.62
C ILE A 220 25.43 14.80 -23.03
N VAL A 221 25.07 14.48 -21.79
CA VAL A 221 25.55 13.27 -21.13
C VAL A 221 25.02 12.04 -21.87
N GLU A 222 25.94 11.14 -22.25
CA GLU A 222 25.59 9.94 -23.00
C GLU A 222 24.61 9.06 -22.23
N GLY A 223 23.60 8.52 -22.93
CA GLY A 223 22.59 7.67 -22.31
C GLY A 223 21.62 8.39 -21.38
N SER A 224 21.68 9.73 -21.25
CA SER A 224 20.79 10.50 -20.37
C SER A 224 19.41 10.80 -20.97
N GLN A 225 19.21 10.59 -22.27
CA GLN A 225 17.91 10.86 -22.89
C GLN A 225 16.86 9.84 -22.46
N ARG A 226 15.72 10.30 -21.95
CA ARG A 226 14.56 9.46 -21.56
C ARG A 226 13.24 10.10 -21.95
N SER A 227 12.24 9.26 -22.20
CA SER A 227 10.84 9.67 -22.22
C SER A 227 10.34 9.88 -20.80
N LEU A 228 9.53 10.91 -20.59
CA LEU A 228 8.86 11.19 -19.33
C LEU A 228 7.37 11.45 -19.59
N VAL A 229 6.50 10.87 -18.79
CA VAL A 229 5.06 11.07 -18.84
C VAL A 229 4.59 11.63 -17.51
N ALA A 230 4.11 12.88 -17.51
CA ALA A 230 3.36 13.41 -16.40
C ALA A 230 1.87 13.13 -16.66
N PHE A 231 1.21 12.43 -15.76
CA PHE A 231 -0.20 12.07 -15.92
C PHE A 231 -1.02 12.53 -14.73
N SER A 232 -2.33 12.72 -14.96
CA SER A 232 -3.28 13.13 -13.92
C SER A 232 -4.42 12.13 -13.85
N HIS A 233 -5.24 12.30 -12.83
CA HIS A 233 -6.48 11.56 -12.66
C HIS A 233 -7.53 12.00 -13.69
N ARG A 234 -8.47 11.09 -13.97
CA ARG A 234 -9.64 11.36 -14.83
C ARG A 234 -10.87 11.75 -14.02
N ARG A 235 -11.06 11.14 -12.86
CA ARG A 235 -12.22 11.34 -11.98
C ARG A 235 -11.77 11.51 -10.52
N GLU A 236 -12.59 12.22 -9.76
CA GLU A 236 -12.50 12.31 -8.30
C GLU A 236 -13.75 11.71 -7.67
N ALA A 237 -13.59 11.11 -6.50
CA ALA A 237 -14.67 10.51 -5.72
C ALA A 237 -14.34 10.52 -4.24
N VAL A 238 -15.28 10.02 -3.44
CA VAL A 238 -15.02 9.60 -2.06
C VAL A 238 -15.00 8.08 -2.07
N GLY A 239 -13.93 7.48 -1.56
CA GLY A 239 -13.84 6.04 -1.29
C GLY A 239 -13.97 5.73 0.19
N PHE A 240 -14.22 4.46 0.51
CA PHE A 240 -14.26 3.98 1.89
C PHE A 240 -13.38 2.75 2.07
N THR A 241 -12.49 2.79 3.06
CA THR A 241 -11.97 1.56 3.67
C THR A 241 -13.01 1.08 4.67
N ILE A 242 -13.44 -0.16 4.53
CA ILE A 242 -14.45 -0.80 5.36
C ILE A 242 -13.75 -1.87 6.17
N VAL A 243 -13.70 -1.69 7.48
CA VAL A 243 -13.09 -2.63 8.41
C VAL A 243 -14.21 -3.44 9.07
N PRO A 244 -14.39 -4.73 8.76
CA PRO A 244 -15.37 -5.55 9.46
C PRO A 244 -14.89 -5.88 10.87
N GLN A 245 -15.75 -5.78 11.89
CA GLN A 245 -15.37 -6.11 13.28
C GLN A 245 -14.79 -7.53 13.41
N THR A 246 -15.31 -8.49 12.65
CA THR A 246 -14.88 -9.89 12.70
C THR A 246 -13.59 -10.18 11.93
N ARG A 247 -13.17 -9.28 11.04
CA ARG A 247 -12.02 -9.48 10.12
C ARG A 247 -11.24 -8.17 9.95
N TRP A 248 -10.82 -7.60 11.08
CA TRP A 248 -10.22 -6.27 11.09
C TRP A 248 -8.91 -6.18 10.28
N THR A 249 -8.17 -7.30 10.14
CA THR A 249 -6.92 -7.38 9.37
C THR A 249 -7.12 -7.45 7.85
N VAL A 250 -8.36 -7.61 7.38
CA VAL A 250 -8.68 -7.69 5.94
C VAL A 250 -9.73 -6.63 5.62
N PRO A 251 -9.32 -5.36 5.56
CA PRO A 251 -10.22 -4.28 5.16
C PRO A 251 -10.65 -4.44 3.70
N GLU A 252 -11.88 -4.04 3.42
CA GLU A 252 -12.46 -4.04 2.07
C GLU A 252 -12.52 -2.59 1.54
N ARG A 253 -12.37 -2.40 0.23
CA ARG A 253 -12.44 -1.06 -0.39
C ARG A 253 -13.73 -0.88 -1.17
N ALA A 254 -14.36 0.29 -1.01
CA ALA A 254 -15.52 0.73 -1.77
C ALA A 254 -15.18 2.00 -2.56
N ASP A 255 -14.28 1.85 -3.52
CA ASP A 255 -13.69 2.96 -4.28
C ASP A 255 -14.66 3.60 -5.26
N GLU A 256 -15.39 2.80 -6.04
CA GLU A 256 -16.29 3.29 -7.09
C GLU A 256 -17.58 3.85 -6.46
N PRO A 257 -18.03 5.07 -6.84
CA PRO A 257 -19.27 5.68 -6.35
C PRO A 257 -20.53 4.80 -6.47
N ALA A 258 -20.61 4.00 -7.53
CA ALA A 258 -21.74 3.12 -7.80
C ALA A 258 -21.66 1.75 -7.08
N SER A 259 -20.57 1.49 -6.35
CA SER A 259 -20.37 0.22 -5.66
C SER A 259 -21.46 -0.03 -4.61
N THR A 260 -21.90 -1.29 -4.53
CA THR A 260 -22.75 -1.77 -3.44
C THR A 260 -21.89 -2.57 -2.47
N ILE A 261 -22.01 -2.26 -1.19
CA ILE A 261 -21.33 -2.95 -0.11
C ILE A 261 -22.24 -4.07 0.36
N TYR A 262 -21.77 -5.31 0.34
CA TYR A 262 -22.55 -6.45 0.80
C TYR A 262 -22.17 -6.80 2.24
N ALA A 263 -23.18 -6.93 3.10
CA ALA A 263 -22.98 -7.23 4.51
C ALA A 263 -24.01 -8.25 5.01
N ARG A 264 -23.67 -8.95 6.09
CA ARG A 264 -24.60 -9.85 6.79
C ARG A 264 -25.52 -9.05 7.73
N PRO A 265 -26.72 -9.57 8.06
CA PRO A 265 -27.51 -9.04 9.16
C PRO A 265 -26.69 -8.99 10.45
N ASP A 266 -26.89 -7.94 11.23
CA ASP A 266 -26.26 -7.65 12.52
C ASP A 266 -24.72 -7.52 12.50
N GLN A 267 -24.11 -7.47 11.31
CA GLN A 267 -22.68 -7.24 11.17
C GLN A 267 -22.33 -5.80 11.54
N VAL A 268 -21.24 -5.62 12.29
CA VAL A 268 -20.66 -4.30 12.57
C VAL A 268 -19.54 -4.00 11.57
N LEU A 269 -19.64 -2.85 10.93
CA LEU A 269 -18.68 -2.33 9.96
C LEU A 269 -18.17 -0.97 10.42
N TYR A 270 -16.87 -0.74 10.26
CA TYR A 270 -16.25 0.56 10.48
C TYR A 270 -15.86 1.20 9.15
N PHE A 271 -16.43 2.36 8.85
CA PHE A 271 -16.18 3.08 7.61
C PHE A 271 -15.13 4.16 7.82
N GLN A 272 -14.10 4.16 6.99
CA GLN A 272 -13.04 5.18 6.97
C GLN A 272 -13.08 5.89 5.62
N PRO A 273 -13.49 7.16 5.57
CA PRO A 273 -13.63 7.87 4.31
C PRO A 273 -12.30 8.44 3.82
N PHE A 274 -12.08 8.38 2.51
CA PHE A 274 -10.95 8.99 1.84
C PHE A 274 -11.42 9.74 0.59
N ALA A 275 -10.76 10.86 0.29
CA ALA A 275 -10.77 11.38 -1.07
C ALA A 275 -10.07 10.36 -1.97
N ALA A 276 -10.65 10.11 -3.14
CA ALA A 276 -10.17 9.11 -4.08
C ALA A 276 -10.04 9.72 -5.48
N ARG A 277 -9.03 9.29 -6.22
CA ARG A 277 -8.77 9.74 -7.58
C ARG A 277 -8.54 8.54 -8.50
N GLU A 278 -9.12 8.60 -9.69
CA GLU A 278 -9.02 7.53 -10.67
C GLU A 278 -7.90 7.80 -11.67
N TYR A 279 -6.90 6.93 -11.73
CA TYR A 279 -5.75 7.02 -12.61
C TYR A 279 -5.74 5.91 -13.64
N ASN A 280 -5.04 6.14 -14.76
CA ASN A 280 -4.75 5.08 -15.70
C ASN A 280 -3.89 4.00 -15.03
N GLU A 281 -4.28 2.74 -15.18
CA GLU A 281 -3.69 1.63 -14.44
C GLU A 281 -2.21 1.41 -14.82
N LEU A 282 -1.90 1.38 -16.12
CA LEU A 282 -0.52 1.25 -16.61
C LEU A 282 0.37 2.41 -16.15
N ALA A 283 -0.11 3.64 -16.29
CA ALA A 283 0.68 4.81 -15.89
C ALA A 283 1.00 4.81 -14.39
N TYR A 284 0.06 4.38 -13.55
CA TYR A 284 0.28 4.29 -12.11
C TYR A 284 1.16 3.08 -11.72
N ALA A 285 1.08 1.96 -12.43
CA ALA A 285 2.03 0.86 -12.25
C ALA A 285 3.46 1.27 -12.63
N HIS A 286 3.64 2.07 -13.69
CA HIS A 286 4.94 2.58 -14.10
C HIS A 286 5.45 3.75 -13.27
N LEU A 287 4.55 4.48 -12.59
CA LEU A 287 4.90 5.47 -11.57
C LEU A 287 5.67 4.81 -10.42
N THR A 288 5.18 3.66 -9.94
CA THR A 288 5.81 2.92 -8.83
C THR A 288 7.01 2.12 -9.31
N ASN A 289 6.91 1.48 -10.48
CA ASN A 289 7.98 0.69 -11.07
C ASN A 289 7.97 0.78 -12.61
N PRO A 290 8.89 1.56 -13.22
CA PRO A 290 8.99 1.72 -14.68
C PRO A 290 9.26 0.42 -15.47
N GLN A 291 9.66 -0.66 -14.78
CA GLN A 291 9.94 -1.98 -15.36
C GLN A 291 8.76 -2.94 -15.21
N SER A 292 7.68 -2.53 -14.55
CA SER A 292 6.53 -3.38 -14.29
C SER A 292 5.84 -3.82 -15.57
N ALA A 293 5.54 -5.12 -15.64
CA ALA A 293 4.67 -5.70 -16.66
C ALA A 293 3.18 -5.60 -16.28
N GLU A 294 2.87 -5.07 -15.09
CA GLU A 294 1.50 -4.91 -14.60
C GLU A 294 0.81 -3.68 -15.18
N GLY A 295 -0.51 -3.70 -15.11
CA GLY A 295 -1.38 -2.60 -15.48
C GLY A 295 -1.75 -2.60 -16.97
N ARG A 296 -2.98 -2.17 -17.24
CA ARG A 296 -3.50 -2.08 -18.60
C ARG A 296 -3.59 -0.64 -19.07
N SER A 297 -3.28 -0.41 -20.34
CA SER A 297 -3.37 0.93 -20.94
C SER A 297 -4.80 1.43 -21.07
N ASP A 298 -5.78 0.52 -21.17
CA ASP A 298 -7.22 0.81 -21.16
C ASP A 298 -7.85 0.69 -19.75
N GLY A 299 -7.06 0.24 -18.77
CA GLY A 299 -7.47 0.06 -17.38
C GLY A 299 -7.44 1.34 -16.57
N TRP A 300 -8.26 1.37 -15.52
CA TRP A 300 -8.38 2.47 -14.57
C TRP A 300 -8.42 1.92 -13.15
N ARG A 301 -7.77 2.61 -12.23
CA ARG A 301 -7.72 2.25 -10.80
C ARG A 301 -7.92 3.46 -9.91
N TRP A 302 -8.50 3.24 -8.74
CA TRP A 302 -8.77 4.27 -7.75
C TRP A 302 -7.73 4.28 -6.64
N GLU A 303 -7.18 5.46 -6.36
CA GLU A 303 -6.17 5.67 -5.33
C GLU A 303 -6.70 6.62 -4.26
N TYR A 304 -6.54 6.23 -3.00
CA TYR A 304 -6.89 7.07 -1.86
C TYR A 304 -5.82 8.13 -1.65
N THR A 305 -6.25 9.36 -1.47
CA THR A 305 -5.35 10.52 -1.43
C THR A 305 -5.25 11.11 -0.03
N GLN A 306 -6.39 11.47 0.56
CA GLN A 306 -6.46 12.10 1.88
C GLN A 306 -7.62 11.54 2.67
N SER A 307 -7.40 11.25 3.96
CA SER A 307 -8.49 10.88 4.87
C SER A 307 -9.44 12.06 5.09
N LEU A 308 -10.74 11.82 4.98
CA LEU A 308 -11.79 12.83 5.17
C LEU A 308 -12.24 12.89 6.63
N GLY A 309 -11.31 13.30 7.51
CA GLY A 309 -11.58 13.54 8.93
C GLY A 309 -12.60 14.67 9.17
N GLY A 310 -13.19 14.72 10.37
CA GLY A 310 -14.12 15.78 10.78
C GLY A 310 -15.51 15.75 10.13
N SER A 311 -15.74 14.85 9.17
CA SER A 311 -17.05 14.62 8.56
C SER A 311 -17.99 13.86 9.49
N ARG A 312 -19.30 13.97 9.25
CA ARG A 312 -20.32 13.09 9.85
C ARG A 312 -20.80 12.10 8.80
N LEU A 313 -21.31 10.95 9.21
CA LEU A 313 -21.90 9.98 8.31
C LEU A 313 -23.40 9.91 8.53
N GLN A 314 -24.19 10.18 7.50
CA GLN A 314 -25.63 9.92 7.51
C GLN A 314 -25.88 8.48 7.08
N VAL A 315 -26.63 7.74 7.90
CA VAL A 315 -27.11 6.39 7.59
C VAL A 315 -28.63 6.45 7.47
N THR A 316 -29.17 6.06 6.33
CA THR A 316 -30.62 6.03 6.07
C THR A 316 -31.07 4.60 5.84
N GLY A 317 -31.92 4.09 6.71
CA GLY A 317 -32.50 2.74 6.62
C GLY A 317 -34.03 2.77 6.78
N ALA A 318 -34.63 1.60 6.99
CA ALA A 318 -36.07 1.46 7.19
C ALA A 318 -36.58 2.18 8.45
N SER A 319 -35.72 2.32 9.48
CA SER A 319 -36.02 3.01 10.73
C SER A 319 -35.85 4.54 10.67
N GLY A 320 -35.43 5.09 9.52
CA GLY A 320 -35.18 6.52 9.34
C GLY A 320 -33.71 6.85 9.08
N ALA A 321 -33.36 8.13 9.25
CA ALA A 321 -32.00 8.64 9.07
C ALA A 321 -31.33 8.94 10.41
N GLU A 322 -30.13 8.40 10.60
CA GLU A 322 -29.26 8.65 11.76
C GLU A 322 -27.97 9.34 11.30
N THR A 323 -27.38 10.17 12.16
CA THR A 323 -26.06 10.78 11.91
C THR A 323 -25.05 10.27 12.91
N ILE A 324 -23.96 9.69 12.41
CA ILE A 324 -22.90 9.06 13.18
C ILE A 324 -21.64 9.93 13.11
N THR A 325 -20.97 10.09 14.25
CA THR A 325 -19.66 10.75 14.34
C THR A 325 -18.54 9.72 14.33
N SER A 326 -17.42 10.06 13.70
CA SER A 326 -16.24 9.20 13.71
C SER A 326 -15.64 9.10 15.12
N ARG A 327 -15.14 7.92 15.50
CA ARG A 327 -14.50 7.65 16.78
C ARG A 327 -13.17 6.89 16.57
N PRO A 328 -12.18 7.08 17.47
CA PRO A 328 -10.98 6.26 17.48
C PRO A 328 -11.25 4.90 18.15
N TYR A 329 -10.72 3.84 17.55
CA TYR A 329 -10.85 2.46 18.02
C TYR A 329 -9.48 1.83 18.25
N ARG A 330 -9.46 0.86 19.16
CA ARG A 330 -8.32 -0.01 19.44
C ARG A 330 -8.75 -1.47 19.26
N VAL A 331 -7.85 -2.29 18.80
CA VAL A 331 -8.01 -3.72 18.61
C VAL A 331 -7.25 -4.44 19.71
N GLU A 332 -7.96 -5.21 20.52
CA GLU A 332 -7.37 -6.00 21.59
C GLU A 332 -7.55 -7.49 21.28
N GLN A 333 -6.55 -8.30 21.65
CA GLN A 333 -6.67 -9.74 21.57
C GLN A 333 -7.59 -10.22 22.68
N LYS A 334 -8.60 -11.03 22.34
CA LYS A 334 -9.49 -11.62 23.34
C LYS A 334 -8.67 -12.50 24.28
N THR A 335 -8.84 -12.28 25.58
CA THR A 335 -8.18 -13.08 26.61
C THR A 335 -9.02 -14.33 26.88
N GLY A 336 -8.49 -15.53 26.61
CA GLY A 336 -9.17 -16.81 26.87
C GLY A 336 -8.89 -17.91 25.83
N GLU A 337 -9.59 -19.05 25.93
CA GLU A 337 -9.45 -20.20 25.02
C GLU A 337 -9.94 -19.91 23.58
N ALA A 338 -10.77 -18.89 23.39
CA ALA A 338 -11.21 -18.45 22.09
C ALA A 338 -10.20 -17.46 21.48
N LEU A 339 -9.34 -17.95 20.59
CA LEU A 339 -8.45 -17.11 19.77
C LEU A 339 -9.28 -16.09 18.97
N GLY A 340 -8.98 -14.80 19.10
CA GLY A 340 -9.66 -13.75 18.34
C GLY A 340 -9.31 -12.34 18.79
N TYR A 341 -9.90 -11.35 18.12
CA TYR A 341 -9.72 -9.93 18.42
C TYR A 341 -11.07 -9.27 18.71
N GLU A 342 -11.03 -8.17 19.44
CA GLU A 342 -12.17 -7.31 19.72
C GLU A 342 -11.80 -5.85 19.41
N VAL A 343 -12.70 -5.16 18.72
CA VAL A 343 -12.57 -3.73 18.46
C VAL A 343 -13.32 -2.98 19.56
N ILE A 344 -12.59 -2.23 20.37
CA ILE A 344 -13.11 -1.40 21.45
C ILE A 344 -12.91 0.09 21.14
N GLU A 345 -13.75 0.95 21.73
CA GLU A 345 -13.52 2.39 21.69
C GLU A 345 -12.30 2.76 22.53
N ARG A 346 -11.45 3.64 21.99
CA ARG A 346 -10.19 4.02 22.63
C ARG A 346 -10.43 4.81 23.91
N GLN A 347 -9.80 4.39 25.01
CA GLN A 347 -9.77 5.14 26.27
C GLN A 347 -8.77 6.31 26.25
N ALA A 348 -8.97 7.30 27.13
CA ALA A 348 -8.05 8.43 27.25
C ALA A 348 -6.64 7.96 27.65
N GLY A 349 -5.61 8.46 26.97
CA GLY A 349 -4.21 8.07 27.19
C GLY A 349 -3.72 6.87 26.39
N GLN A 350 -4.58 6.18 25.62
CA GLN A 350 -4.18 5.09 24.73
C GLN A 350 -4.03 5.56 23.27
N THR A 351 -3.20 4.87 22.49
CA THR A 351 -3.08 5.06 21.03
C THR A 351 -4.22 4.34 20.31
N ALA A 352 -4.79 4.97 19.28
CA ALA A 352 -5.80 4.34 18.42
C ALA A 352 -5.12 3.50 17.33
N ASP A 353 -5.67 2.33 17.01
CA ASP A 353 -5.24 1.57 15.84
C ASP A 353 -5.87 2.12 14.57
N PHE A 354 -7.11 2.60 14.65
CA PHE A 354 -7.77 3.28 13.53
C PHE A 354 -8.91 4.21 14.00
N THR A 355 -9.42 5.03 13.08
CA THR A 355 -10.58 5.91 13.31
C THR A 355 -11.62 5.68 12.22
N GLY A 356 -12.90 5.65 12.56
CA GLY A 356 -13.97 5.39 11.60
C GLY A 356 -15.39 5.58 12.15
N PHE A 357 -16.39 5.41 11.29
CA PHE A 357 -17.81 5.40 11.66
C PHE A 357 -18.27 3.96 11.88
N LYS A 358 -18.70 3.64 13.10
CA LYS A 358 -19.26 2.33 13.43
C LYS A 358 -20.71 2.26 12.99
N ILE A 359 -21.04 1.25 12.19
CA ILE A 359 -22.39 0.99 11.69
C ILE A 359 -22.77 -0.44 12.04
N GLN A 360 -23.93 -0.62 12.67
CA GLN A 360 -24.55 -1.93 12.84
C GLN A 360 -25.55 -2.17 11.71
N VAL A 361 -25.35 -3.26 10.96
CA VAL A 361 -26.15 -3.56 9.77
C VAL A 361 -27.47 -4.22 10.15
N VAL A 362 -28.56 -3.45 10.23
CA VAL A 362 -29.90 -3.99 10.57
C VAL A 362 -30.71 -4.38 9.32
N GLY A 363 -30.30 -3.91 8.14
CA GLY A 363 -30.98 -4.17 6.86
C GLY A 363 -30.29 -3.43 5.71
N THR A 364 -30.95 -3.38 4.55
CA THR A 364 -30.44 -2.54 3.44
C THR A 364 -30.53 -1.07 3.85
N MET A 365 -29.41 -0.37 3.75
CA MET A 365 -29.26 1.03 4.16
C MET A 365 -28.40 1.80 3.16
N GLN A 366 -28.58 3.11 3.16
CA GLN A 366 -27.77 4.05 2.40
C GLN A 366 -26.87 4.83 3.35
N VAL A 367 -25.61 5.00 3.00
CA VAL A 367 -24.67 5.84 3.75
C VAL A 367 -24.22 7.00 2.88
N ALA A 368 -24.01 8.18 3.47
CA ALA A 368 -23.43 9.35 2.80
C ALA A 368 -22.67 10.20 3.81
N LEU A 369 -21.53 10.78 3.40
CA LEU A 369 -20.83 11.74 4.25
C LEU A 369 -21.56 13.08 4.23
N LEU A 370 -21.56 13.75 5.37
CA LEU A 370 -21.99 15.12 5.55
C LEU A 370 -20.78 15.99 5.89
N ASP A 371 -20.69 17.14 5.24
CA ASP A 371 -19.70 18.16 5.57
C ASP A 371 -20.00 18.87 6.90
N ALA A 372 -19.15 19.83 7.28
CA ALA A 372 -19.33 20.62 8.50
C ALA A 372 -20.65 21.42 8.51
N SER A 373 -21.18 21.80 7.34
CA SER A 373 -22.46 22.48 7.19
C SER A 373 -23.67 21.53 7.18
N GLY A 374 -23.44 20.21 7.26
CA GLY A 374 -24.46 19.18 7.20
C GLY A 374 -24.94 18.84 5.79
N ARG A 375 -24.25 19.28 4.74
CA ARG A 375 -24.59 18.97 3.35
C ARG A 375 -23.93 17.67 2.90
N PRO A 376 -24.59 16.83 2.09
CA PRO A 376 -23.99 15.62 1.56
C PRO A 376 -22.75 15.91 0.71
N VAL A 377 -21.65 15.22 0.99
CA VAL A 377 -20.43 15.29 0.19
C VAL A 377 -20.67 14.56 -1.14
N PRO A 378 -20.48 15.20 -2.31
CA PRO A 378 -20.66 14.56 -3.60
C PRO A 378 -19.83 13.28 -3.75
N GLY A 379 -20.40 12.23 -4.37
CA GLY A 379 -19.72 10.95 -4.59
C GLY A 379 -19.55 10.06 -3.36
N SER A 380 -19.96 10.50 -2.16
CA SER A 380 -19.85 9.72 -0.91
C SER A 380 -20.99 8.73 -0.66
N LYS A 381 -22.06 8.79 -1.46
CA LYS A 381 -23.22 7.91 -1.28
C LYS A 381 -22.83 6.46 -1.58
N ARG A 382 -23.20 5.53 -0.69
CA ARG A 382 -23.08 4.07 -0.90
C ARG A 382 -24.34 3.36 -0.45
N ILE A 383 -24.60 2.20 -1.04
CA ILE A 383 -25.64 1.29 -0.58
C ILE A 383 -24.96 0.15 0.16
N VAL A 384 -25.35 -0.08 1.41
CA VAL A 384 -25.03 -1.30 2.15
C VAL A 384 -26.22 -2.23 2.02
N ARG A 385 -26.05 -3.32 1.29
CA ARG A 385 -27.11 -4.28 0.98
C ARG A 385 -26.92 -5.54 1.79
N VAL A 386 -28.01 -5.96 2.43
CA VAL A 386 -28.13 -7.28 3.04
C VAL A 386 -28.80 -8.20 2.01
N PRO A 387 -28.10 -9.23 1.49
CA PRO A 387 -28.71 -10.17 0.55
C PRO A 387 -29.86 -10.92 1.23
N HIS A 388 -31.04 -10.87 0.63
CA HIS A 388 -32.13 -11.76 1.01
C HIS A 388 -31.93 -13.09 0.29
N LEU A 389 -31.58 -14.14 1.02
CA LEU A 389 -31.64 -15.51 0.52
C LEU A 389 -33.12 -15.90 0.46
N GLY A 390 -33.73 -15.72 -0.72
CA GLY A 390 -35.04 -16.30 -0.99
C GLY A 390 -34.98 -17.83 -0.92
N PRO A 391 -36.12 -18.50 -0.74
CA PRO A 391 -36.15 -19.95 -0.75
C PRO A 391 -35.58 -20.49 -2.08
N ALA A 392 -34.53 -21.31 -2.01
CA ALA A 392 -33.79 -21.81 -3.18
C ALA A 392 -34.49 -22.95 -3.93
N TRP A 393 -35.65 -23.43 -3.44
CA TRP A 393 -36.38 -24.55 -4.06
C TRP A 393 -36.79 -24.32 -5.53
N PRO A 394 -37.07 -23.10 -6.03
CA PRO A 394 -37.37 -22.89 -7.45
C PRO A 394 -36.18 -23.21 -8.36
N LEU A 395 -34.93 -23.03 -7.88
CA LEU A 395 -33.72 -23.41 -8.62
C LEU A 395 -33.59 -24.93 -8.77
N GLY A 396 -34.16 -25.70 -7.83
CA GLY A 396 -34.24 -27.16 -7.90
C GLY A 396 -35.23 -27.68 -8.96
N ILE A 397 -36.16 -26.85 -9.44
CA ILE A 397 -37.17 -27.24 -10.45
C ILE A 397 -36.64 -27.08 -11.87
N VAL A 398 -35.72 -26.13 -12.11
CA VAL A 398 -35.11 -25.90 -13.43
C VAL A 398 -34.51 -27.17 -14.05
N PRO A 399 -33.72 -28.00 -13.34
CA PRO A 399 -33.21 -29.26 -13.91
C PRO A 399 -34.26 -30.37 -14.07
N LEU A 400 -35.46 -30.21 -13.51
CA LEU A 400 -36.56 -31.17 -13.70
C LEU A 400 -37.35 -30.92 -15.00
N LEU A 401 -37.27 -29.71 -15.58
CA LEU A 401 -37.98 -29.36 -16.81
C LEU A 401 -37.63 -30.26 -18.02
N PRO A 402 -36.35 -30.60 -18.29
CA PRO A 402 -36.02 -31.52 -19.39
C PRO A 402 -36.52 -32.96 -19.13
N LEU A 403 -36.55 -33.39 -17.86
CA LEU A 403 -37.01 -34.73 -17.48
C LEU A 403 -38.52 -34.86 -17.65
N THR A 404 -39.28 -33.84 -17.26
CA THR A 404 -40.74 -33.82 -17.46
C THR A 404 -41.10 -33.70 -18.95
N LEU A 405 -40.37 -32.89 -19.73
CA LEU A 405 -40.54 -32.84 -21.19
C LEU A 405 -40.20 -34.19 -21.84
N GLY A 406 -39.09 -34.81 -21.44
CA GLY A 406 -38.66 -36.11 -21.94
C GLY A 406 -39.69 -37.21 -21.63
N ALA A 407 -40.19 -37.25 -20.39
CA ALA A 407 -41.24 -38.18 -19.99
C ALA A 407 -42.54 -37.96 -20.80
N ALA A 408 -42.95 -36.70 -21.01
CA ALA A 408 -44.12 -36.37 -21.82
C ALA A 408 -43.98 -36.81 -23.29
N ILE A 409 -42.80 -36.61 -23.89
CA ILE A 409 -42.50 -37.08 -25.26
C ILE A 409 -42.56 -38.61 -25.34
N VAL A 410 -41.96 -39.32 -24.37
CA VAL A 410 -41.97 -40.79 -24.33
C VAL A 410 -43.40 -41.33 -24.17
N ALA A 411 -44.20 -40.74 -23.28
CA ALA A 411 -45.61 -41.12 -23.09
C ALA A 411 -46.42 -40.92 -24.38
N ARG A 412 -46.29 -39.75 -25.03
CA ARG A 412 -46.97 -39.46 -26.31
C ARG A 412 -46.54 -40.43 -27.42
N ARG A 413 -45.27 -40.80 -27.49
CA ARG A 413 -44.76 -41.76 -28.49
C ARG A 413 -45.32 -43.17 -28.24
N ARG A 414 -45.47 -43.61 -26.99
CA ARG A 414 -46.08 -44.90 -26.65
C ARG A 414 -47.55 -44.97 -27.04
N GLU A 415 -48.32 -43.90 -26.81
CA GLU A 415 -49.73 -43.85 -27.23
C GLU A 415 -49.90 -43.92 -28.75
N GLN A 416 -48.99 -43.32 -29.53
CA GLN A 416 -49.00 -43.40 -30.99
C GLN A 416 -48.68 -44.81 -31.49
N LEU A 417 -47.75 -45.52 -30.84
CA LEU A 417 -47.36 -46.88 -31.22
C LEU A 417 -48.40 -47.94 -30.82
N GLY A 418 -49.13 -47.71 -29.72
CA GLY A 418 -50.21 -48.60 -29.26
C GLY A 418 -51.49 -48.57 -30.10
N ARG A 419 -51.60 -47.66 -31.09
CA ARG A 419 -52.76 -47.54 -31.99
C ARG A 419 -52.55 -48.21 -33.35
N THR A 420 -51.52 -49.04 -33.51
CA THR A 420 -51.27 -49.79 -34.75
C THR A 420 -52.13 -51.06 -34.76
N PRO A 421 -53.10 -51.24 -35.69
CA PRO A 421 -53.92 -52.46 -35.73
C PRO A 421 -53.07 -53.67 -36.12
N PRO A 422 -53.34 -54.88 -35.58
CA PRO A 422 -52.60 -56.08 -35.94
C PRO A 422 -52.80 -56.46 -37.42
N PRO A 423 -51.79 -57.07 -38.06
CA PRO A 423 -51.84 -57.42 -39.47
C PRO A 423 -52.90 -58.51 -39.72
N ARG A 424 -53.65 -58.37 -40.81
CA ARG A 424 -54.57 -59.41 -41.30
C ARG A 424 -53.75 -60.57 -41.87
N GLU A 425 -53.78 -61.72 -41.21
CA GLU A 425 -53.39 -62.99 -41.82
C GLU A 425 -54.54 -63.51 -42.68
N GLY A 426 -54.20 -63.99 -43.88
CA GLY A 426 -55.11 -64.64 -44.83
C GLY A 426 -55.00 -66.16 -44.78
#